data_AF-A0A271LHF3-F1
#
_entry.id   AF-A0A271LHF3-F1
#
_cell.length_a   1.000
_cell.length_b   1.000
_cell.length_c   1.000
_cell.angle_alpha   90.00
_cell.angle_beta   90.00
_cell.angle_gamma   90.00
#
_symmetry.space_group_name_H-M   'P 1'
#
loop_
_entity.id
_entity.type
_entity.pdbx_description
1 polymer ?
#
loop_
_entity_poly.entity_id
_entity_poly.type
_entity_poly.pdbx_seq_one_letter_code
_entity_poly.pdbx_strand_id
1 'polypeptide(L)' 'MKRKPSKTGFTKLLSADTTWMSADPLIGLLELETDSGTIELAMNRIVAERLLSAVVEFLQAGEGDDAPTFAVERSQ' A
#
# COMPACT_ATOMS: atom_id res chain seq x y z
N MET A 1 13.42 16.78 5.50
CA MET A 1 14.60 16.02 5.03
C MET A 1 14.16 15.16 3.85
N LYS A 2 14.83 15.23 2.69
CA LYS A 2 14.48 14.40 1.53
C LYS A 2 15.14 13.02 1.69
N ARG A 3 14.34 11.96 1.85
CA ARG A 3 14.83 10.57 1.95
C ARG A 3 15.43 10.16 0.60
N LYS A 4 16.58 9.46 0.63
CA LYS A 4 17.23 8.92 -0.56
C LYS A 4 16.34 7.83 -1.17
N PRO A 5 16.22 7.75 -2.50
CA PRO A 5 15.45 6.70 -3.16
C PRO A 5 16.03 5.31 -2.83
N SER A 6 15.14 4.35 -2.63
CA SER A 6 15.46 2.95 -2.37
C SER A 6 16.33 2.37 -3.51
N LYS A 7 17.35 1.57 -3.14
CA LYS A 7 18.31 0.92 -4.06
C LYS A 7 17.66 -0.11 -4.99
N THR A 8 16.47 -0.59 -4.64
CA THR A 8 15.64 -1.46 -5.45
C THR A 8 14.64 -0.54 -6.16
N GLY A 9 14.52 -0.56 -7.49
CA GLY A 9 13.70 0.40 -8.26
C GLY A 9 12.19 0.43 -7.97
N PHE A 10 11.75 -0.15 -6.86
CA PHE A 10 10.37 -0.20 -6.37
C PHE A 10 10.25 0.55 -5.04
N THR A 11 9.12 1.23 -4.88
CA THR A 11 8.70 1.89 -3.64
C THR A 11 8.21 0.84 -2.65
N LYS A 12 8.70 0.89 -1.41
CA LYS A 12 8.33 -0.07 -0.36
C LYS A 12 7.15 0.48 0.44
N LEU A 13 6.08 -0.32 0.55
CA LEU A 13 4.96 -0.03 1.44
C LEU A 13 5.36 -0.30 2.89
N LEU A 14 5.14 0.68 3.77
CA LEU A 14 5.45 0.61 5.19
C LEU A 14 4.19 0.41 6.03
N SER A 15 3.11 1.11 5.69
CA SER A 15 1.77 0.90 6.26
C SER A 15 0.69 1.33 5.26
N ALA A 16 -0.52 0.86 5.47
CA ALA A 16 -1.70 1.23 4.70
C ALA A 16 -2.87 1.44 5.65
N ASP A 17 -3.51 2.60 5.56
CA ASP A 17 -4.64 3.01 6.40
C ASP A 17 -5.79 3.51 5.54
N THR A 18 -7.01 3.43 6.05
CA THR A 18 -8.18 3.94 5.34
C THR A 18 -8.95 4.95 6.17
N THR A 19 -9.27 6.07 5.55
CA THR A 19 -10.13 7.10 6.13
C THR A 19 -11.46 7.11 5.41
N TRP A 20 -12.54 6.93 6.16
CA TRP A 20 -13.89 6.98 5.62
C TRP A 20 -14.37 8.42 5.51
N MET A 21 -14.90 8.80 4.35
CA MET A 21 -15.34 10.17 4.08
C MET A 21 -16.85 10.30 3.91
N SER A 22 -17.49 9.32 3.24
CA SER A 22 -18.93 9.29 3.03
C SER A 22 -19.46 7.87 2.89
N ALA A 23 -20.67 7.64 3.41
CA ALA A 23 -21.42 6.39 3.30
C ALA A 23 -22.22 6.28 2.00
N ASP A 24 -22.75 7.41 1.54
CA ASP A 24 -23.66 7.50 0.40
C ASP A 24 -23.46 8.83 -0.33
N PRO A 25 -22.76 8.84 -1.48
CA PRO A 25 -22.08 7.68 -2.09
C PRO A 25 -20.88 7.21 -1.24
N LEU A 26 -20.54 5.91 -1.31
CA LEU A 26 -19.37 5.35 -0.61
C LEU A 26 -18.07 5.97 -1.14
N ILE A 27 -17.43 6.79 -0.32
CA ILE A 27 -16.16 7.46 -0.61
C ILE A 27 -15.23 7.30 0.59
N GLY A 28 -13.97 6.98 0.33
CA GLY A 28 -12.91 6.96 1.31
C GLY A 28 -11.56 7.34 0.70
N LEU A 29 -10.58 7.47 1.56
CA LEU A 29 -9.18 7.66 1.20
C LEU A 29 -8.38 6.44 1.67
N LEU A 30 -7.51 5.93 0.81
CA LEU A 30 -6.48 4.96 1.17
C LEU A 30 -5.15 5.70 1.23
N GLU A 31 -4.55 5.71 2.41
CA GLU A 31 -3.25 6.31 2.67
C GLU A 31 -2.20 5.20 2.69
N LEU A 32 -1.22 5.29 1.80
CA LEU A 32 -0.11 4.35 1.69
C LEU A 32 1.16 5.07 2.12
N GLU A 33 1.66 4.74 3.31
CA GLU A 33 2.95 5.22 3.76
C GLU A 33 4.06 4.40 3.10
N THR A 34 4.98 5.09 2.42
CA THR A 34 6.09 4.43 1.74
C THR A 34 7.44 4.95 2.18
N ASP A 35 8.50 4.22 1.84
CA ASP A 35 9.88 4.69 2.05
C ASP A 35 10.22 5.98 1.28
N SER A 36 9.43 6.32 0.26
CA SER A 36 9.56 7.50 -0.57
C SER A 36 8.61 8.67 -0.22
N GLY A 37 7.64 8.42 0.67
CA GLY A 37 6.60 9.39 1.07
C GLY A 37 5.20 8.78 1.05
N THR A 38 4.20 9.57 1.42
CA THR A 38 2.79 9.16 1.45
C THR A 38 2.17 9.22 0.06
N ILE A 39 1.38 8.21 -0.29
CA ILE A 39 0.51 8.21 -1.47
C ILE A 39 -0.94 8.15 -0.97
N GLU A 40 -1.75 9.12 -1.39
CA GLU A 40 -3.17 9.19 -1.07
C GLU A 40 -4.01 8.80 -2.29
N LEU A 41 -4.92 7.85 -2.12
CA LEU A 41 -5.80 7.35 -3.16
C LEU A 41 -7.25 7.59 -2.77
N ALA A 42 -7.96 8.43 -3.52
CA ALA A 42 -9.41 8.55 -3.40
C ALA A 42 -10.07 7.27 -3.93
N MET A 43 -10.94 6.66 -3.14
CA MET A 43 -11.60 5.41 -3.46
C MET A 43 -13.11 5.56 -3.42
N ASN A 44 -13.75 4.91 -4.39
CA ASN A 44 -15.15 4.50 -4.30
C ASN A 44 -15.20 2.96 -4.30
N ARG A 45 -16.41 2.40 -4.24
CA ARG A 45 -16.64 0.94 -4.26
C ARG A 45 -15.88 0.23 -5.40
N ILE A 46 -15.98 0.75 -6.62
CA ILE A 46 -15.42 0.13 -7.82
C ILE A 46 -13.88 0.09 -7.74
N VAL A 47 -13.26 1.17 -7.28
CA VAL A 47 -11.79 1.24 -7.13
C VAL A 47 -11.33 0.27 -6.04
N ALA A 48 -12.02 0.21 -4.90
CA ALA A 48 -11.68 -0.69 -3.81
C ALA A 48 -11.79 -2.17 -4.23
N GLU A 49 -12.85 -2.54 -4.94
CA GLU A 49 -13.05 -3.91 -5.44
C GLU A 49 -11.95 -4.32 -6.45
N ARG A 50 -11.55 -3.40 -7.34
CA ARG A 50 -10.44 -3.66 -8.29
C ARG A 50 -9.10 -3.86 -7.58
N LEU A 51 -8.81 -3.03 -6.58
CA LEU A 51 -7.58 -3.16 -5.80
C LEU A 51 -7.55 -4.50 -5.05
N LEU A 52 -8.67 -4.87 -4.42
CA LEU A 52 -8.79 -6.15 -3.72
C LEU A 52 -8.56 -7.34 -4.67
N SER A 53 -9.16 -7.32 -5.87
CA SER A 53 -8.98 -8.39 -6.87
C SER A 53 -7.51 -8.59 -7.22
N ALA A 54 -6.80 -7.50 -7.53
CA ALA A 54 -5.39 -7.57 -7.91
C ALA A 54 -4.51 -8.13 -6.78
N VAL A 55 -4.78 -7.76 -5.52
CA VAL A 55 -4.05 -8.29 -4.36
C VAL A 55 -4.35 -9.77 -4.16
N VAL A 56 -5.61 -10.19 -4.27
CA VAL A 56 -6.01 -11.60 -4.14
C VAL A 56 -5.38 -12.46 -5.25
N GLU A 57 -5.41 -11.99 -6.49
CA GLU A 57 -4.78 -12.69 -7.62
C GLU A 57 -3.26 -12.86 -7.42
N PHE A 58 -2.58 -11.83 -6.92
CA PHE A 58 -1.16 -11.92 -6.57
C PHE A 58 -0.90 -12.98 -5.49
N LEU A 59 -1.70 -12.98 -4.41
CA LEU A 59 -1.56 -13.96 -3.32
C LEU A 59 -1.81 -15.40 -3.79
N GLN A 60 -2.78 -15.59 -4.68
CA GLN A 60 -3.09 -16.91 -5.24
C GLN A 60 -2.00 -17.44 -6.19
N ALA A 61 -1.26 -16.54 -6.86
CA ALA A 61 -0.14 -16.92 -7.72
C ALA A 61 1.14 -17.27 -6.94
N GLY A 62 1.21 -16.94 -5.65
CA GLY A 62 2.40 -17.17 -4.82
C GLY A 62 2.56 -18.64 -4.42
N GLU A 63 3.43 -19.36 -5.12
CA GLU A 63 3.92 -20.69 -4.68
C GLU A 63 5.20 -20.61 -3.83
N GLY A 64 5.74 -19.41 -3.63
CA GLY A 64 7.01 -19.18 -2.94
C GLY A 64 6.87 -18.92 -1.44
N ASP A 65 7.95 -19.18 -0.69
CA ASP A 65 8.07 -18.83 0.72
C ASP A 65 7.99 -17.31 0.94
N ASP A 66 7.63 -16.92 2.16
CA ASP A 66 7.58 -15.51 2.56
C ASP A 66 8.93 -14.81 2.26
N ALA A 67 8.85 -13.72 1.51
CA ALA A 67 9.99 -12.82 1.36
C ALA A 67 10.35 -12.21 2.73
N PRO A 68 11.64 -11.86 2.97
CA PRO A 68 12.04 -11.16 4.19
C PRO A 68 11.14 -9.95 4.43
N THR A 69 10.55 -9.85 5.62
CA THR A 69 9.73 -8.69 5.97
C THR A 69 10.58 -7.42 5.80
N PHE A 70 10.06 -6.44 5.06
CA PHE A 70 10.65 -5.09 4.96
C PHE A 70 10.48 -4.33 6.28
N ALA A 71 10.77 -4.96 7.41
CA ALA A 71 10.82 -4.30 8.70
C ALA A 71 11.90 -3.23 8.60
N VAL A 72 11.44 -1.98 8.69
CA VAL A 72 12.24 -0.77 8.79
C VAL A 72 13.49 -1.06 9.62
N GLU A 73 14.66 -1.01 9.00
CA GLU A 73 15.93 -0.87 9.72
C GLU A 73 15.80 0.39 10.58
N ARG A 74 15.36 0.23 11.83
CA ARG A 74 15.57 1.25 12.86
C ARG A 74 17.07 1.25 13.09
N SER A 75 17.76 2.14 12.38
CA SER A 75 19.10 2.57 12.74
C SER A 75 19.12 2.90 14.24
N GLN A 76 20.12 2.33 14.90
CA GLN A 76 20.40 2.34 16.33
C GLN A 76 20.20 3.68 17.03
#